data_AF-A0A6P2CWY4-F1
#
_entry.id   AF-A0A6P2CWY4-F1
#
_cell.length_a   1.000
_cell.length_b   1.000
_cell.length_c   1.000
_cell.angle_alpha   90.00
_cell.angle_beta   90.00
_cell.angle_gamma   90.00
#
_symmetry.space_group_name_H-M   'P 1'
#
loop_
_entity.id
_entity.type
_entity.pdbx_description
1 polymer ?
#
loop_
_entity_poly.entity_id
_entity_poly.type
_entity_poly.pdbx_seq_one_letter_code
_entity_poly.pdbx_strand_id
1 'polypeptide(L)'
;MTRDRWAAHANACAAGAPRATPVADRFHLVGNIRERVERLSEPHGSSLDAALEPPPVVLDSCVETRSITVISIASTPDAVMSATTSDDPNRHAARATQAPPLLSQRQYRRQDRFEEVRRLRREGQSIRRIARELRISSRAVPRYARSSQRPNWNPGAPRATRLDRFESAVDAFIREGGRTATVLHRGLAGPGCQSSYRAVLRFRGHRLQAAGIAPVGSSRGPPRPRRPPARALSFEFVRREENRSEQEIKRMTTMNAIPGSCAPLTLANRRGNGVCQGDAVRRVHR
;
A
#
# COMPACT_ATOMS: atom_id res chain seq x y z
N MET A 1 -33.12 -28.21 7.97
CA MET A 1 -32.86 -27.97 9.41
C MET A 1 -31.64 -28.80 9.79
N THR A 2 -30.74 -28.36 10.67
CA THR A 2 -30.77 -27.17 11.55
C THR A 2 -29.40 -26.48 11.59
N ARG A 3 -29.33 -25.30 12.22
CA ARG A 3 -28.26 -24.31 12.06
C ARG A 3 -26.95 -24.59 12.83
N ASP A 4 -26.73 -25.83 13.24
CA ASP A 4 -25.48 -26.40 13.74
C ASP A 4 -25.66 -27.92 13.91
N ARG A 5 -24.57 -28.70 13.88
CA ARG A 5 -24.58 -30.17 14.09
C ARG A 5 -24.75 -30.57 15.57
N TRP A 6 -25.42 -29.75 16.36
CA TRP A 6 -25.55 -29.94 17.81
C TRP A 6 -26.48 -31.11 18.13
N ALA A 7 -26.03 -32.01 19.00
CA ALA A 7 -26.74 -33.24 19.37
C ALA A 7 -28.19 -33.00 19.83
N ALA A 8 -28.47 -31.90 20.55
CA ALA A 8 -29.82 -31.55 20.97
C ALA A 8 -30.79 -31.39 19.79
N HIS A 9 -30.37 -30.76 18.69
CA HIS A 9 -31.19 -30.63 17.48
C HIS A 9 -31.31 -31.94 16.71
N ALA A 10 -30.23 -32.73 16.62
CA ALA A 10 -30.29 -34.05 15.98
C ALA A 10 -31.29 -34.97 16.69
N ASN A 11 -31.23 -35.01 18.03
CA ASN A 11 -32.14 -35.81 18.86
C ASN A 11 -33.59 -35.32 18.75
N ALA A 12 -33.82 -33.99 18.78
CA ALA A 12 -35.16 -33.42 18.60
C ALA A 12 -35.75 -33.72 17.21
N CYS A 13 -34.96 -33.67 16.14
CA CYS A 13 -35.40 -34.07 14.80
C CYS A 13 -35.67 -35.58 14.71
N ALA A 14 -34.83 -36.42 15.33
CA ALA A 14 -35.05 -37.87 15.36
C ALA A 14 -36.34 -38.25 16.10
N ALA A 15 -36.66 -37.57 17.20
CA ALA A 15 -37.90 -37.79 17.95
C ALA A 15 -39.14 -37.23 17.24
N GLY A 16 -39.08 -35.99 16.73
CA GLY A 16 -40.24 -35.30 16.13
C GLY A 16 -40.52 -35.65 14.66
N ALA A 17 -39.52 -36.14 13.92
CA ALA A 17 -39.64 -36.44 12.49
C ALA A 17 -38.71 -37.61 12.06
N PRO A 18 -38.86 -38.84 12.63
CA PRO A 18 -37.94 -39.96 12.40
C PRO A 18 -37.83 -40.44 10.94
N ARG A 19 -38.75 -40.03 10.05
CA ARG A 19 -38.70 -40.34 8.60
C ARG A 19 -38.09 -39.20 7.75
N ALA A 20 -37.66 -38.09 8.35
CA ALA A 20 -37.09 -36.96 7.63
C ALA A 20 -35.56 -37.06 7.55
N THR A 21 -35.02 -37.12 6.33
CA THR A 21 -33.56 -37.16 6.10
C THR A 21 -32.91 -35.83 6.55
N PRO A 22 -31.96 -35.85 7.51
CA PRO A 22 -31.28 -34.63 7.96
C PRO A 22 -30.27 -34.13 6.92
N VAL A 23 -30.63 -33.05 6.21
CA VAL A 23 -29.76 -32.41 5.22
C VAL A 23 -29.19 -31.11 5.79
N ALA A 24 -27.86 -31.05 5.94
CA ALA A 24 -27.14 -29.83 6.27
C ALA A 24 -27.13 -28.87 5.07
N ASP A 25 -27.35 -27.58 5.32
CA ASP A 25 -27.30 -26.58 4.25
C ASP A 25 -25.88 -26.26 3.77
N ARG A 26 -25.80 -25.52 2.67
CA ARG A 26 -24.54 -25.13 2.02
C ARG A 26 -23.62 -24.31 2.93
N PHE A 27 -24.16 -23.48 3.84
CA PHE A 27 -23.34 -22.68 4.74
C PHE A 27 -22.62 -23.57 5.75
N HIS A 28 -23.32 -24.53 6.35
CA HIS A 28 -22.69 -25.48 7.27
C HIS A 28 -21.76 -26.45 6.55
N LEU A 29 -22.08 -26.93 5.34
CA LEU A 29 -21.14 -27.76 4.56
C LEU A 29 -19.82 -27.01 4.27
N VAL A 30 -19.89 -25.75 3.82
CA VAL A 30 -18.72 -24.88 3.62
C VAL A 30 -17.97 -24.63 4.93
N GLY A 31 -18.68 -24.35 6.02
CA GLY A 31 -18.09 -24.11 7.34
C GLY A 31 -17.28 -25.30 7.85
N ASN A 32 -17.88 -26.50 7.85
CA ASN A 32 -17.21 -27.74 8.28
C ASN A 32 -15.97 -28.05 7.44
N ILE A 33 -16.03 -27.87 6.10
CA ILE A 33 -14.88 -28.08 5.22
C ILE A 33 -13.77 -27.07 5.55
N ARG A 34 -14.10 -25.78 5.70
CA ARG A 34 -13.12 -24.74 6.02
C ARG A 34 -12.44 -24.98 7.36
N GLU A 35 -13.19 -25.33 8.40
CA GLU A 35 -12.63 -25.64 9.72
C GLU A 35 -11.68 -26.85 9.66
N ARG A 36 -12.04 -27.90 8.90
CA ARG A 36 -11.16 -29.06 8.73
C ARG A 36 -9.87 -28.71 7.99
N VAL A 37 -9.93 -27.84 6.97
CA VAL A 37 -8.73 -27.33 6.29
C VAL A 37 -7.89 -26.43 7.19
N GLU A 38 -8.50 -25.57 8.01
CA GLU A 38 -7.79 -24.73 8.98
C GLU A 38 -6.95 -25.60 9.93
N ARG A 39 -7.60 -26.56 10.61
CA ARG A 39 -6.93 -27.51 11.52
C ARG A 39 -5.87 -28.41 10.86
N LEU A 40 -5.99 -28.70 9.56
CA LEU A 40 -4.99 -29.49 8.81
C LEU A 40 -3.82 -28.62 8.30
N SER A 41 -4.04 -27.33 8.06
CA SER A 41 -3.00 -26.40 7.59
C SER A 41 -2.04 -25.95 8.70
N GLU A 42 -2.43 -26.10 9.97
CA GLU A 42 -1.61 -25.73 11.13
C GLU A 42 -0.40 -26.68 11.30
N PRO A 43 -0.55 -28.02 11.40
CA PRO A 43 0.59 -28.95 11.50
C PRO A 43 1.50 -28.94 10.27
N HIS A 44 0.93 -28.89 9.06
CA HIS A 44 1.69 -28.93 7.81
C HIS A 44 2.31 -27.57 7.43
N GLY A 45 2.47 -26.68 8.41
CA GLY A 45 2.94 -25.32 8.20
C GLY A 45 4.30 -25.25 7.51
N SER A 46 5.28 -26.03 7.96
CA SER A 46 6.63 -26.08 7.38
C SER A 46 6.65 -26.59 5.94
N SER A 47 5.82 -27.58 5.60
CA SER A 47 5.68 -28.08 4.23
C SER A 47 5.05 -27.05 3.30
N LEU A 48 4.10 -26.25 3.81
CA LEU A 48 3.54 -25.11 3.09
C LEU A 48 4.56 -23.98 2.96
N ASP A 49 5.30 -23.64 4.02
CA ASP A 49 6.33 -22.59 3.99
C ASP A 49 7.44 -22.93 2.98
N ALA A 50 7.94 -24.18 2.96
CA ALA A 50 8.93 -24.65 1.99
C ALA A 50 8.42 -24.64 0.52
N ALA A 51 7.12 -24.81 0.30
CA ALA A 51 6.49 -24.73 -1.01
C ALA A 51 6.10 -23.30 -1.44
N LEU A 52 6.17 -22.34 -0.51
CA LEU A 52 5.80 -20.93 -0.72
C LEU A 52 7.01 -19.98 -0.62
N GLU A 53 8.18 -20.47 -0.23
CA GLU A 53 9.45 -19.83 -0.58
C GLU A 53 9.50 -19.67 -2.11
N PRO A 54 9.80 -18.46 -2.64
CA PRO A 54 10.06 -18.33 -4.07
C PRO A 54 11.27 -19.20 -4.45
N PRO A 55 11.36 -19.72 -5.69
CA PRO A 55 12.59 -20.35 -6.15
C PRO A 55 13.76 -19.37 -5.93
N PRO A 56 14.95 -19.86 -5.54
CA PRO A 56 16.06 -18.99 -5.22
C PRO A 56 16.35 -18.09 -6.42
N VAL A 57 16.18 -16.78 -6.21
CA VAL A 57 16.58 -15.79 -7.20
C VAL A 57 18.10 -15.84 -7.25
N VAL A 58 18.61 -16.58 -8.23
CA VAL A 58 20.00 -16.52 -8.66
C VAL A 58 20.25 -15.11 -9.15
N LEU A 59 20.71 -14.28 -8.22
CA LEU A 59 21.50 -13.11 -8.52
C LEU A 59 22.79 -13.62 -9.12
N ASP A 60 22.88 -13.60 -10.46
CA ASP A 60 24.13 -13.84 -11.18
C ASP A 60 25.18 -12.87 -10.66
N SER A 61 26.05 -13.39 -9.78
CA SER A 61 27.02 -12.59 -9.06
C SER A 61 28.18 -12.28 -9.99
N CYS A 62 28.01 -11.21 -10.77
CA CYS A 62 29.05 -10.59 -11.60
C CYS A 62 30.13 -9.95 -10.72
N VAL A 63 30.89 -10.80 -10.00
CA VAL A 63 32.07 -10.44 -9.21
C VAL A 63 33.24 -10.26 -10.17
N GLU A 64 33.17 -9.24 -11.03
CA GLU A 64 34.31 -8.87 -11.85
C GLU A 64 35.28 -8.01 -11.02
N THR A 65 36.25 -8.69 -10.41
CA THR A 65 37.25 -8.09 -9.53
C THR A 65 38.29 -7.32 -10.36
N ARG A 66 37.93 -6.12 -10.84
CA ARG A 66 38.86 -5.22 -11.52
C ARG A 66 39.68 -4.41 -10.51
N SER A 67 40.79 -4.99 -10.10
CA SER A 67 41.86 -4.35 -9.35
C SER A 67 42.29 -3.02 -10.00
N ILE A 68 42.27 -1.93 -9.24
CA ILE A 68 42.75 -0.63 -9.72
C ILE A 68 44.27 -0.63 -9.70
N THR A 69 44.91 -0.65 -10.87
CA THR A 69 46.34 -0.34 -11.03
C THR A 69 46.47 0.92 -11.85
N VAL A 70 47.18 1.92 -11.32
CA VAL A 70 47.44 3.19 -11.99
C VAL A 70 48.70 3.07 -12.84
N ILE A 71 48.66 3.56 -14.08
CA ILE A 71 49.81 4.11 -14.82
C ILE A 71 49.28 5.13 -15.83
N SER A 72 50.07 6.17 -16.08
CA SER A 72 49.78 7.24 -17.06
C SER A 72 50.94 7.33 -18.05
N ILE A 73 50.61 7.53 -19.33
CA ILE A 73 51.50 8.01 -20.40
C ILE A 73 50.64 8.77 -21.43
N ALA A 74 51.24 9.67 -22.20
CA ALA A 74 50.52 10.73 -22.91
C ALA A 74 51.02 11.02 -24.33
N SER A 75 50.13 11.57 -25.17
CA SER A 75 50.38 12.22 -26.48
C SER A 75 50.88 11.27 -27.61
N THR A 76 50.78 11.56 -28.91
CA THR A 76 50.66 12.83 -29.70
C THR A 76 49.57 12.77 -30.82
N PRO A 77 49.29 13.87 -31.58
CA PRO A 77 48.05 14.05 -32.37
C PRO A 77 48.19 14.02 -33.92
N ASP A 78 47.18 14.58 -34.64
CA ASP A 78 46.94 14.69 -36.10
C ASP A 78 46.56 13.37 -36.83
N ALA A 79 45.69 13.31 -37.86
CA ALA A 79 44.86 14.26 -38.64
C ALA A 79 43.82 13.43 -39.49
N VAL A 80 42.73 13.88 -40.16
CA VAL A 80 42.01 15.18 -40.39
C VAL A 80 40.52 14.95 -40.80
N MET A 81 39.69 16.00 -40.69
CA MET A 81 38.45 16.34 -41.46
C MET A 81 37.21 15.40 -41.60
N SER A 82 36.14 15.86 -40.93
CA SER A 82 34.80 16.20 -41.51
C SER A 82 33.78 15.15 -41.96
N ALA A 83 32.69 15.05 -41.19
CA ALA A 83 31.32 14.87 -41.70
C ALA A 83 30.29 15.59 -40.82
N THR A 84 29.47 16.47 -41.43
CA THR A 84 28.29 17.14 -40.84
C THR A 84 27.19 16.07 -40.62
N THR A 85 26.29 16.11 -39.62
CA THR A 85 25.24 17.12 -39.41
C THR A 85 24.48 16.90 -38.09
N SER A 86 23.91 17.97 -37.53
CA SER A 86 22.80 17.99 -36.53
C SER A 86 22.96 17.10 -35.28
N ASP A 87 23.62 17.66 -34.26
CA ASP A 87 23.31 17.36 -32.86
C ASP A 87 22.13 18.25 -32.40
N ASP A 88 21.14 17.70 -31.70
CA ASP A 88 19.96 18.44 -31.20
C ASP A 88 19.97 18.48 -29.65
N PRO A 89 20.48 19.56 -29.05
CA PRO A 89 20.65 19.64 -27.59
C PRO A 89 19.31 19.78 -26.83
N ASN A 90 18.17 19.94 -27.51
CA ASN A 90 16.92 20.39 -26.90
C ASN A 90 16.11 19.28 -26.20
N ARG A 91 16.63 18.05 -26.08
CA ARG A 91 15.89 16.94 -25.44
C ARG A 91 15.98 16.88 -23.91
N HIS A 92 16.93 17.60 -23.31
CA HIS A 92 17.12 17.62 -21.84
C HIS A 92 16.63 18.92 -21.15
N ALA A 93 16.37 19.99 -21.90
CA ALA A 93 15.85 21.25 -21.36
C ALA A 93 14.36 21.18 -20.93
N ALA A 94 13.59 20.24 -21.51
CA ALA A 94 12.14 20.17 -21.39
C ALA A 94 11.56 19.71 -20.03
N ARG A 95 12.35 19.63 -18.95
CA ARG A 95 11.89 19.19 -17.61
C ARG A 95 12.26 20.13 -16.45
N ALA A 96 12.64 21.38 -16.73
CA ALA A 96 13.02 22.37 -15.71
C ALA A 96 11.90 23.38 -15.33
N THR A 97 10.83 23.52 -16.13
CA THR A 97 9.70 24.40 -15.78
C THR A 97 8.74 23.70 -14.81
N GLN A 98 9.15 23.56 -13.55
CA GLN A 98 8.28 23.04 -12.49
C GLN A 98 7.14 24.02 -12.24
N ALA A 99 5.95 23.72 -12.75
CA ALA A 99 4.73 24.45 -12.41
C ALA A 99 4.59 24.50 -10.86
N PRO A 100 4.32 25.67 -10.24
CA PRO A 100 4.39 25.82 -8.79
C PRO A 100 3.62 24.72 -8.08
N PRO A 101 4.23 23.98 -7.12
CA PRO A 101 3.68 22.74 -6.59
C PRO A 101 2.27 22.99 -6.05
N LEU A 102 1.30 22.12 -6.37
CA LEU A 102 -0.15 22.42 -6.36
C LEU A 102 -0.71 23.09 -5.09
N LEU A 103 -0.04 22.92 -3.94
CA LEU A 103 -0.32 23.65 -2.69
C LEU A 103 -0.13 25.17 -2.84
N SER A 104 0.94 25.63 -3.49
CA SER A 104 1.22 27.04 -3.76
C SER A 104 0.18 27.68 -4.69
N GLN A 105 -0.20 27.02 -5.79
CA GLN A 105 -1.31 27.50 -6.65
C GLN A 105 -2.63 27.63 -5.89
N ARG A 106 -2.90 26.72 -4.94
CA ARG A 106 -4.06 26.81 -4.03
C ARG A 106 -3.92 27.93 -2.99
N GLN A 107 -2.71 28.37 -2.66
CA GLN A 107 -2.46 29.53 -1.80
C GLN A 107 -2.63 30.84 -2.57
N TYR A 108 -2.06 30.98 -3.78
CA TYR A 108 -2.30 32.12 -4.67
C TYR A 108 -3.79 32.31 -4.93
N ARG A 109 -4.51 31.28 -5.44
CA ARG A 109 -5.98 31.33 -5.65
C ARG A 109 -6.82 31.64 -4.40
N ARG A 110 -6.25 31.57 -3.19
CA ARG A 110 -6.89 32.03 -1.93
C ARG A 110 -6.51 33.47 -1.58
N GLN A 111 -5.34 33.93 -1.98
CA GLN A 111 -4.88 35.31 -1.86
C GLN A 111 -5.61 36.22 -2.85
N ASP A 112 -5.62 35.88 -4.13
CA ASP A 112 -6.27 36.68 -5.19
C ASP A 112 -7.74 36.95 -4.82
N ARG A 113 -8.45 35.91 -4.37
CA ARG A 113 -9.85 36.00 -3.91
C ARG A 113 -10.04 36.79 -2.61
N PHE A 114 -9.02 36.89 -1.76
CA PHE A 114 -9.08 37.68 -0.53
C PHE A 114 -8.88 39.17 -0.85
N GLU A 115 -7.90 39.48 -1.70
CA GLU A 115 -7.63 40.84 -2.18
C GLU A 115 -8.77 41.37 -3.04
N GLU A 116 -9.32 40.56 -3.93
CA GLU A 116 -10.41 40.92 -4.83
C GLU A 116 -11.72 41.22 -4.08
N VAL A 117 -12.05 40.47 -3.01
CA VAL A 117 -13.15 40.84 -2.11
C VAL A 117 -12.92 42.21 -1.48
N ARG A 118 -11.67 42.52 -1.08
CA ARG A 118 -11.31 43.81 -0.49
C ARG A 118 -11.19 44.93 -1.53
N ARG A 119 -10.98 44.63 -2.82
CA ARG A 119 -11.09 45.58 -3.94
C ARG A 119 -12.56 45.93 -4.19
N LEU A 120 -13.37 44.96 -4.59
CA LEU A 120 -14.79 45.15 -4.90
C LEU A 120 -15.58 45.76 -3.72
N ARG A 121 -15.20 45.46 -2.46
CA ARG A 121 -15.88 46.06 -1.30
C ARG A 121 -15.42 47.48 -0.96
N ARG A 122 -14.23 47.93 -1.39
CA ARG A 122 -13.85 49.36 -1.38
C ARG A 122 -14.62 50.13 -2.45
N GLU A 123 -14.87 49.50 -3.60
CA GLU A 123 -15.70 50.01 -4.70
C GLU A 123 -17.22 49.96 -4.40
N GLY A 124 -17.61 49.91 -3.12
CA GLY A 124 -19.00 49.94 -2.66
C GLY A 124 -19.85 48.68 -2.96
N GLN A 125 -19.35 47.72 -3.75
CA GLN A 125 -20.17 46.63 -4.30
C GLN A 125 -20.85 45.81 -3.19
N SER A 126 -22.11 45.44 -3.42
CA SER A 126 -22.93 44.77 -2.40
C SER A 126 -22.44 43.35 -2.10
N ILE A 127 -22.60 42.91 -0.84
CA ILE A 127 -22.17 41.57 -0.39
C ILE A 127 -22.77 40.46 -1.27
N ARG A 128 -24.03 40.63 -1.71
CA ARG A 128 -24.75 39.69 -2.60
C ARG A 128 -24.24 39.70 -4.05
N ARG A 129 -23.61 40.79 -4.52
CA ARG A 129 -22.94 40.84 -5.83
C ARG A 129 -21.60 40.10 -5.75
N ILE A 130 -20.72 40.53 -4.84
CA ILE A 130 -19.36 39.96 -4.65
C ILE A 130 -19.42 38.43 -4.44
N ALA A 131 -20.39 37.94 -3.66
CA ALA A 131 -20.59 36.50 -3.42
C ALA A 131 -20.89 35.69 -4.70
N ARG A 132 -21.72 36.23 -5.60
CA ARG A 132 -22.05 35.60 -6.90
C ARG A 132 -20.89 35.69 -7.87
N GLU A 133 -20.30 36.86 -7.98
CA GLU A 133 -19.21 37.23 -8.89
C GLU A 133 -17.97 36.36 -8.65
N LEU A 134 -17.51 36.27 -7.40
CA LEU A 134 -16.34 35.48 -7.02
C LEU A 134 -16.66 34.02 -6.62
N ARG A 135 -17.94 33.61 -6.73
CA ARG A 135 -18.46 32.27 -6.36
C ARG A 135 -18.02 31.81 -4.96
N ILE A 136 -18.19 32.69 -3.97
CA ILE A 136 -17.88 32.44 -2.54
C ILE A 136 -19.10 32.67 -1.66
N SER A 137 -19.13 32.04 -0.48
CA SER A 137 -20.30 32.18 0.41
C SER A 137 -20.50 33.63 0.88
N SER A 138 -21.77 34.05 0.97
CA SER A 138 -22.17 35.37 1.46
C SER A 138 -21.69 35.68 2.89
N ARG A 139 -21.39 34.64 3.68
CA ARG A 139 -20.77 34.75 5.03
C ARG A 139 -19.24 34.95 4.97
N ALA A 140 -18.56 34.52 3.91
CA ALA A 140 -17.11 34.73 3.75
C ALA A 140 -16.76 36.17 3.34
N VAL A 141 -17.57 36.80 2.47
CA VAL A 141 -17.37 38.20 2.01
C VAL A 141 -17.19 39.19 3.17
N PRO A 142 -18.11 39.33 4.15
CA PRO A 142 -17.95 40.25 5.28
C PRO A 142 -16.90 39.80 6.32
N ARG A 143 -16.35 38.59 6.21
CA ARG A 143 -15.17 38.17 6.98
C ARG A 143 -13.90 38.70 6.32
N TYR A 144 -13.74 38.51 5.01
CA TYR A 144 -12.55 38.96 4.27
C TYR A 144 -12.49 40.48 4.18
N ALA A 145 -13.62 41.16 3.97
CA ALA A 145 -13.69 42.62 3.92
C ALA A 145 -13.26 43.29 5.24
N ARG A 146 -13.51 42.66 6.40
CA ARG A 146 -13.11 43.18 7.73
C ARG A 146 -11.71 42.76 8.17
N SER A 147 -11.14 41.70 7.58
CA SER A 147 -9.81 41.23 7.95
C SER A 147 -8.75 42.13 7.29
N SER A 148 -8.01 42.89 8.10
CA SER A 148 -6.91 43.75 7.63
C SER A 148 -5.75 42.95 7.01
N GLN A 149 -5.50 41.76 7.55
CA GLN A 149 -4.47 40.81 7.11
C GLN A 149 -5.07 39.54 6.51
N ARG A 150 -4.26 38.82 5.73
CA ARG A 150 -4.57 37.49 5.17
C ARG A 150 -4.89 36.49 6.30
N PRO A 151 -6.07 35.83 6.32
CA PRO A 151 -6.34 34.77 7.29
C PRO A 151 -5.33 33.63 7.16
N ASN A 152 -4.88 33.06 8.29
CA ASN A 152 -3.99 31.89 8.24
C ASN A 152 -4.75 30.67 7.71
N TRP A 153 -4.52 30.36 6.43
CA TRP A 153 -5.14 29.25 5.72
C TRP A 153 -4.51 27.87 6.00
N ASN A 154 -3.48 27.80 6.85
CA ASN A 154 -2.85 26.57 7.28
C ASN A 154 -2.73 26.50 8.82
N PRO A 155 -3.86 26.32 9.55
CA PRO A 155 -3.85 26.19 11.02
C PRO A 155 -3.14 24.91 11.51
N GLY A 156 -2.91 23.94 10.63
CA GLY A 156 -2.16 22.70 10.90
C GLY A 156 -0.70 22.75 10.45
N ALA A 157 -0.14 23.92 10.13
CA ALA A 157 1.29 24.06 9.90
C ALA A 157 2.09 23.58 11.11
N PRO A 158 3.22 22.84 10.94
CA PRO A 158 4.09 22.52 12.06
C PRO A 158 4.57 23.82 12.71
N ARG A 159 4.36 23.93 14.03
CA ARG A 159 4.90 25.06 14.82
C ARG A 159 6.42 24.89 14.94
N ALA A 160 7.14 26.00 14.93
CA ALA A 160 8.58 26.00 15.11
C ALA A 160 8.97 25.25 16.39
N THR A 161 9.89 24.29 16.29
CA THR A 161 10.30 23.44 17.41
C THR A 161 11.60 23.93 18.04
N ARG A 162 11.95 23.41 19.24
CA ARG A 162 13.25 23.69 19.88
C ARG A 162 14.45 23.26 19.04
N LEU A 163 14.28 22.35 18.07
CA LEU A 163 15.36 21.86 17.20
C LEU A 163 15.62 22.78 16.00
N ASP A 164 14.66 23.62 15.63
CA ASP A 164 14.75 24.50 14.47
C ASP A 164 15.84 25.58 14.68
N ARG A 165 16.08 25.99 15.93
CA ARG A 165 17.22 26.83 16.33
C ARG A 165 18.59 26.19 16.01
N PHE A 166 18.64 24.85 15.90
CA PHE A 166 19.84 24.08 15.62
C PHE A 166 19.87 23.52 14.19
N GLU A 167 18.99 23.99 13.29
CA GLU A 167 18.90 23.50 11.91
C GLU A 167 20.24 23.55 11.17
N SER A 168 20.99 24.65 11.28
CA SER A 168 22.31 24.81 10.67
C SER A 168 23.35 23.80 11.18
N ALA A 169 23.31 23.44 12.46
CA ALA A 169 24.21 22.45 13.05
C ALA A 169 23.83 21.02 12.64
N VAL A 170 22.52 20.73 12.52
CA VAL A 170 22.02 19.45 11.97
C VAL A 170 22.39 19.31 10.49
N ASP A 171 22.33 20.40 9.73
CA ASP A 171 22.71 20.43 8.31
C ASP A 171 24.22 20.29 8.09
N ALA A 172 25.05 20.88 8.95
CA ALA A 172 26.49 20.66 8.94
C ALA A 172 26.82 19.18 9.15
N PHE A 173 26.28 18.59 10.22
CA PHE A 173 26.43 17.15 10.51
C PHE A 173 25.91 16.25 9.38
N ILE A 174 24.84 16.62 8.68
CA ILE A 174 24.35 15.86 7.51
C ILE A 174 25.32 15.98 6.32
N ARG A 175 25.84 17.18 6.03
CA ARG A 175 26.78 17.45 4.93
C ARG A 175 28.14 16.77 5.15
N GLU A 176 28.58 16.69 6.39
CA GLU A 176 29.77 15.95 6.86
C GLU A 176 29.58 14.42 6.80
N GLY A 177 28.43 13.92 6.33
CA GLY A 177 28.15 12.49 6.21
C GLY A 177 27.71 11.80 7.50
N GLY A 178 27.34 12.57 8.54
CA GLY A 178 26.94 12.10 9.86
C GLY A 178 25.74 11.15 9.83
N ARG A 179 26.01 9.84 9.79
CA ARG A 179 24.97 8.79 9.70
C ARG A 179 24.24 8.53 11.02
N THR A 180 24.88 8.81 12.16
CA THR A 180 24.46 8.28 13.46
C THR A 180 23.72 9.32 14.31
N ALA A 181 22.41 9.12 14.52
CA ALA A 181 21.56 10.06 15.25
C ALA A 181 21.91 10.20 16.76
N THR A 182 22.58 9.22 17.38
CA THR A 182 23.02 9.30 18.78
C THR A 182 24.20 10.25 18.95
N VAL A 183 25.11 10.31 17.98
CA VAL A 183 26.21 11.28 17.93
C VAL A 183 25.64 12.69 17.81
N LEU A 184 24.68 12.90 16.90
CA LEU A 184 23.98 14.19 16.77
C LEU A 184 23.24 14.59 18.05
N HIS A 185 22.50 13.67 18.69
CA HIS A 185 21.77 14.00 19.93
C HIS A 185 22.72 14.36 21.08
N ARG A 186 23.86 13.66 21.23
CA ARG A 186 24.90 14.01 22.21
C ARG A 186 25.56 15.35 21.87
N GLY A 187 25.88 15.59 20.60
CA GLY A 187 26.46 16.85 20.12
C GLY A 187 25.55 18.06 20.31
N LEU A 188 24.23 17.88 20.18
CA LEU A 188 23.23 18.92 20.46
C LEU A 188 22.96 19.14 21.97
N ALA A 189 23.22 18.14 22.81
CA ALA A 189 23.00 18.27 24.25
C ALA A 189 23.96 19.28 24.91
N GLY A 190 25.22 19.35 24.47
CA GLY A 190 26.22 20.33 24.95
C GLY A 190 25.78 21.79 24.77
N PRO A 191 25.35 22.21 23.56
CA PRO A 191 24.68 23.50 23.30
C PRO A 191 23.32 23.72 23.99
N GLY A 192 22.95 22.92 24.99
CA GLY A 192 21.73 23.08 25.78
C GLY A 192 20.44 22.62 25.09
N CYS A 193 20.50 21.77 24.06
CA CYS A 193 19.29 21.32 23.36
C CYS A 193 18.48 20.32 24.20
N GLN A 194 17.54 20.84 25.00
CA GLN A 194 16.55 20.11 25.82
C GLN A 194 15.50 19.41 24.95
N SER A 195 15.95 18.47 24.11
CA SER A 195 15.17 17.68 23.16
C SER A 195 15.43 16.19 23.36
N SER A 196 14.40 15.36 23.15
CA SER A 196 14.55 13.90 23.26
C SER A 196 15.21 13.31 22.02
N TYR A 197 15.87 12.16 22.17
CA TYR A 197 16.47 11.40 21.06
C TYR A 197 15.48 11.15 19.91
N ARG A 198 14.22 10.82 20.22
CA ARG A 198 13.13 10.64 19.24
C ARG A 198 12.63 11.94 18.58
N ALA A 199 12.97 13.12 19.12
CA ALA A 199 12.78 14.38 18.42
C ALA A 199 13.91 14.61 17.41
N VAL A 200 15.19 14.50 17.84
CA VAL A 200 16.37 14.62 16.96
C VAL A 200 16.31 13.64 15.79
N LEU A 201 15.97 12.37 16.05
CA LEU A 201 15.86 11.34 15.02
C LEU A 201 14.84 11.69 13.92
N ARG A 202 13.68 12.25 14.30
CA ARG A 202 12.63 12.67 13.35
C ARG A 202 13.02 13.95 12.61
N PHE A 203 13.59 14.93 13.32
CA PHE A 203 14.07 16.19 12.73
C PHE A 203 15.17 15.93 11.68
N ARG A 204 16.18 15.13 12.04
CA ARG A 204 17.23 14.66 11.11
C ARG A 204 16.63 13.90 9.93
N GLY A 205 15.63 13.03 10.15
CA GLY A 205 14.93 12.33 9.07
C GLY A 205 14.25 13.28 8.08
N HIS A 206 13.59 14.33 8.58
CA HIS A 206 12.97 15.36 7.74
C HIS A 206 14.00 16.20 6.98
N ARG A 207 15.12 16.60 7.62
CA ARG A 207 16.23 17.32 6.96
C ARG A 207 16.90 16.47 5.87
N LEU A 208 17.14 15.18 6.11
CA LEU A 208 17.64 14.24 5.08
C LEU A 208 16.70 14.14 3.88
N GLN A 209 15.39 13.98 4.13
CA GLN A 209 14.37 13.92 3.08
C GLN A 209 14.31 15.23 2.28
N ALA A 210 14.41 16.39 2.94
CA ALA A 210 14.44 17.70 2.29
C ALA A 210 15.72 17.91 1.45
N ALA A 211 16.86 17.34 1.88
CA ALA A 211 18.11 17.32 1.13
C ALA A 211 18.16 16.26 0.00
N GLY A 212 17.08 15.50 -0.22
CA GLY A 212 17.04 14.40 -1.19
C GLY A 212 17.88 13.16 -0.81
N ILE A 213 18.49 13.17 0.38
CA ILE A 213 19.33 12.07 0.87
C ILE A 213 18.42 10.94 1.34
N ALA A 214 18.20 9.96 0.47
CA ALA A 214 17.51 8.73 0.84
C ALA A 214 18.23 8.07 2.04
N PRO A 215 17.50 7.62 3.08
CA PRO A 215 18.13 6.80 4.12
C PRO A 215 18.68 5.54 3.46
N VAL A 216 19.94 5.20 3.73
CA VAL A 216 20.54 3.95 3.26
C VAL A 216 19.61 2.81 3.70
N GLY A 217 19.06 2.10 2.73
CA GLY A 217 18.16 1.00 2.98
C GLY A 217 18.83 -0.02 3.90
N SER A 218 18.08 -0.54 4.88
CA SER A 218 18.52 -1.71 5.63
C SER A 218 18.93 -2.80 4.63
N SER A 219 20.14 -3.36 4.77
CA SER A 219 20.63 -4.43 3.90
C SER A 219 19.85 -5.75 4.02
N ARG A 220 18.96 -5.85 5.02
CA ARG A 220 17.83 -6.80 4.98
C ARG A 220 16.94 -6.40 3.80
N GLY A 221 16.96 -7.21 2.74
CA GLY A 221 16.13 -7.05 1.55
C GLY A 221 14.62 -7.06 1.83
N PRO A 222 13.77 -7.10 0.78
CA PRO A 222 12.31 -7.07 0.96
C PRO A 222 11.87 -8.13 1.99
N PRO A 223 10.96 -7.79 2.93
CA PRO A 223 10.54 -8.73 3.94
C PRO A 223 9.96 -9.98 3.27
N ARG A 224 10.45 -11.18 3.67
CA ARG A 224 10.01 -12.45 3.08
C ARG A 224 8.47 -12.48 3.02
N PRO A 225 7.88 -12.92 1.88
CA PRO A 225 6.43 -12.97 1.73
C PRO A 225 5.85 -13.82 2.86
N ARG A 226 4.97 -13.22 3.68
CA ARG A 226 4.37 -13.95 4.80
C ARG A 226 3.40 -14.99 4.26
N ARG A 227 3.53 -16.22 4.76
CA ARG A 227 2.53 -17.29 4.55
C ARG A 227 1.10 -16.76 4.80
N PRO A 228 0.13 -17.07 3.93
CA PRO A 228 -1.27 -16.78 4.19
C PRO A 228 -1.74 -17.56 5.44
N PRO A 229 -2.54 -16.96 6.33
CA PRO A 229 -3.02 -17.66 7.52
C PRO A 229 -3.91 -18.85 7.14
N ALA A 230 -4.03 -19.83 8.04
CA ALA A 230 -4.89 -21.01 7.89
C ALA A 230 -6.30 -20.67 7.35
N ARG A 231 -6.91 -19.61 7.91
CA ARG A 231 -8.22 -19.08 7.52
C ARG A 231 -8.30 -18.57 6.08
N ALA A 232 -7.21 -18.06 5.51
CA ALA A 232 -7.14 -17.65 4.11
C ALA A 232 -7.04 -18.86 3.19
N LEU A 233 -6.16 -19.81 3.51
CA LEU A 233 -6.01 -21.08 2.78
C LEU A 233 -7.34 -21.86 2.71
N SER A 234 -8.16 -21.84 3.77
CA SER A 234 -9.48 -22.47 3.75
C SER A 234 -10.49 -21.77 2.83
N PHE A 235 -10.39 -20.45 2.65
CA PHE A 235 -11.16 -19.74 1.62
C PHE A 235 -10.61 -19.99 0.20
N GLU A 236 -9.28 -20.07 0.02
CA GLU A 236 -8.66 -20.48 -1.25
C GLU A 236 -9.14 -21.89 -1.66
N PHE A 237 -9.21 -22.84 -0.72
CA PHE A 237 -9.66 -24.22 -0.95
C PHE A 237 -11.14 -24.30 -1.38
N VAL A 238 -12.04 -23.59 -0.72
CA VAL A 238 -13.48 -23.65 -1.04
C VAL A 238 -13.91 -22.71 -2.18
N ARG A 239 -13.08 -21.72 -2.55
CA ARG A 239 -13.27 -20.96 -3.80
C ARG A 239 -13.06 -21.89 -5.01
N ARG A 240 -13.88 -21.69 -6.05
CA ARG A 240 -13.71 -22.37 -7.35
C ARG A 240 -12.40 -21.96 -8.02
N GLU A 241 -11.81 -22.88 -8.77
CA GLU A 241 -10.55 -22.70 -9.51
C GLU A 241 -10.58 -21.52 -10.47
N GLU A 242 -11.69 -21.33 -11.20
CA GLU A 242 -11.93 -20.18 -12.09
C GLU A 242 -11.84 -18.80 -11.39
N ASN A 243 -11.87 -18.77 -10.04
CA ASN A 243 -11.76 -17.56 -9.22
C ASN A 243 -10.46 -17.53 -8.39
N ARG A 244 -9.48 -18.41 -8.64
CA ARG A 244 -8.16 -18.43 -7.99
C ARG A 244 -7.12 -17.79 -8.93
N SER A 245 -6.24 -16.97 -8.38
CA SER A 245 -5.03 -16.51 -9.06
C SER A 245 -4.01 -17.65 -9.24
N GLU A 246 -3.09 -17.54 -10.20
CA GLU A 246 -2.05 -18.55 -10.44
C GLU A 246 -1.27 -18.94 -9.17
N GLN A 247 -1.02 -17.97 -8.29
CA GLN A 247 -0.35 -18.24 -7.02
C GLN A 247 -1.22 -19.11 -6.11
N GLU A 248 -2.49 -18.74 -5.91
CA GLU A 248 -3.47 -19.51 -5.12
C GLU A 248 -3.66 -20.93 -5.68
N ILE A 249 -3.67 -21.09 -7.02
CA ILE A 249 -3.70 -22.40 -7.68
C ILE A 249 -2.45 -23.22 -7.30
N LYS A 250 -1.24 -22.65 -7.46
CA LYS A 250 0.01 -23.32 -7.08
C LYS A 250 0.03 -23.74 -5.60
N ARG A 251 -0.43 -22.87 -4.66
CA ARG A 251 -0.57 -23.24 -3.24
C ARG A 251 -1.49 -24.44 -3.05
N MET A 252 -2.61 -24.46 -3.77
CA MET A 252 -3.62 -25.50 -3.65
C MET A 252 -3.13 -26.85 -4.21
N THR A 253 -2.43 -26.83 -5.35
CA THR A 253 -1.77 -28.02 -5.90
C THR A 253 -0.78 -28.61 -4.90
N THR A 254 0.07 -27.79 -4.27
CA THR A 254 0.99 -28.30 -3.24
C THR A 254 0.26 -28.80 -2.00
N MET A 255 -0.75 -28.07 -1.50
CA MET A 255 -1.48 -28.50 -0.30
C MET A 255 -2.17 -29.86 -0.51
N ASN A 256 -2.76 -30.09 -1.69
CA ASN A 256 -3.37 -31.37 -2.06
C ASN A 256 -2.36 -32.51 -2.28
N ALA A 257 -1.07 -32.21 -2.46
CA ALA A 257 -0.01 -33.21 -2.63
C ALA A 257 0.58 -33.72 -1.29
N ILE A 258 0.20 -33.11 -0.14
CA ILE A 258 0.69 -33.52 1.17
C ILE A 258 -0.05 -34.79 1.63
N PRO A 259 0.63 -35.94 1.84
CA PRO A 259 -0.03 -37.16 2.27
C PRO A 259 -0.64 -36.99 3.67
N GLY A 260 -1.90 -37.39 3.84
CA GLY A 260 -2.65 -37.19 5.09
C GLY A 260 -3.33 -35.82 5.21
N SER A 261 -3.06 -34.87 4.30
CA SER A 261 -4.00 -33.79 4.02
C SER A 261 -5.26 -34.34 3.32
N CYS A 262 -6.22 -33.49 2.95
CA CYS A 262 -7.48 -33.93 2.34
C CYS A 262 -7.24 -34.64 0.99
N ALA A 263 -7.18 -35.98 1.03
CA ALA A 263 -7.39 -36.84 -0.12
C ALA A 263 -8.64 -36.36 -0.89
N PRO A 264 -8.59 -36.31 -2.23
CA PRO A 264 -9.39 -35.36 -2.98
C PRO A 264 -10.88 -35.63 -2.82
N LEU A 265 -11.56 -34.72 -2.14
CA LEU A 265 -13.02 -34.59 -2.17
C LEU A 265 -13.43 -34.03 -3.54
N THR A 266 -13.21 -34.85 -4.58
CA THR A 266 -13.64 -34.62 -5.97
C THR A 266 -15.17 -34.67 -5.99
N LEU A 267 -15.77 -33.56 -5.59
CA LEU A 267 -17.22 -33.34 -5.61
C LEU A 267 -17.64 -33.25 -7.07
N ALA A 268 -17.85 -34.42 -7.67
CA ALA A 268 -18.09 -34.60 -9.09
C ALA A 268 -19.31 -33.79 -9.52
N ASN A 269 -19.05 -32.64 -10.15
CA ASN A 269 -20.03 -31.62 -10.47
C ASN A 269 -20.87 -32.03 -11.70
N ARG A 270 -21.59 -33.17 -11.58
CA ARG A 270 -22.53 -33.66 -12.60
C ARG A 270 -23.62 -32.61 -12.78
N ARG A 271 -23.58 -31.94 -13.93
CA ARG A 271 -24.57 -30.94 -14.34
C ARG A 271 -25.94 -31.61 -14.43
N GLY A 272 -26.87 -31.20 -13.57
CA GLY A 272 -28.28 -31.56 -13.68
C GLY A 272 -28.94 -30.79 -14.83
N ASN A 273 -28.69 -31.17 -16.08
CA ASN A 273 -29.52 -30.75 -17.20
C ASN A 273 -30.88 -31.43 -17.04
N GLY A 274 -31.93 -30.66 -16.74
CA GLY A 274 -33.28 -31.17 -16.61
C GLY A 274 -33.89 -31.49 -17.97
N VAL A 275 -34.26 -32.75 -18.19
CA VAL A 275 -35.27 -33.16 -19.17
C VAL A 275 -36.33 -33.95 -18.41
N CYS A 276 -37.21 -33.23 -17.72
CA CYS A 276 -38.40 -33.81 -17.10
C CYS A 276 -39.53 -33.85 -18.14
N GLN A 277 -39.43 -34.79 -19.07
CA GLN A 277 -40.57 -35.15 -19.92
C GLN A 277 -41.37 -36.19 -19.15
N GLY A 278 -42.50 -35.74 -18.60
CA GLY A 278 -43.34 -36.61 -17.79
C GLY A 278 -44.23 -37.50 -18.65
N ASP A 279 -44.69 -38.59 -18.05
CA ASP A 279 -46.10 -38.94 -18.18
C ASP A 279 -46.60 -39.53 -16.85
N ALA A 280 -47.92 -39.53 -16.66
CA ALA A 280 -48.54 -39.80 -15.36
C ALA A 280 -49.50 -41.01 -15.42
N VAL A 281 -50.42 -41.06 -14.45
CA VAL A 281 -51.73 -41.74 -14.52
C VAL A 281 -51.79 -43.22 -14.10
N ARG A 282 -52.41 -43.45 -12.92
CA ARG A 282 -53.17 -44.66 -12.49
C ARG A 282 -52.35 -45.96 -12.28
N ARG A 283 -52.77 -46.96 -11.49
CA ARG A 283 -53.64 -47.15 -10.29
C ARG A 283 -53.75 -48.67 -10.15
N VAL A 284 -53.60 -49.20 -8.92
CA VAL A 284 -54.44 -50.27 -8.34
C VAL A 284 -54.38 -51.71 -8.92
N HIS A 285 -54.04 -52.65 -8.02
CA HIS A 285 -54.18 -54.12 -8.12
C HIS A 285 -53.32 -54.87 -9.16
N ARG A 286 -52.96 -56.14 -8.91
CA ARG A 286 -53.27 -56.98 -7.74
C ARG A 286 -52.19 -56.89 -6.67
#